data_AF-A0A7W3J3H8-F1
#
_entry.id   AF-A0A7W3J3H8-F1
#
_cell.length_a   1.000
_cell.length_b   1.000
_cell.length_c   1.000
_cell.angle_alpha   90.00
_cell.angle_beta   90.00
_cell.angle_gamma   90.00
#
_symmetry.space_group_name_H-M   'P 1'
#
loop_
_entity.id
_entity.type
_entity.pdbx_description
1 polymer ?
#
loop_
_entity_poly.entity_id
_entity_poly.type
_entity_poly.pdbx_seq_one_letter_code
_entity_poly.pdbx_strand_id
1 'polypeptide(L)' 'MDGEVAAREQDRHLTLHFVDKMTDVTVDFKVAPMGAETSLTHEITIQTKGFGKLFTPMIKRALPRQTLDAMTKLKALAES' A
#
# COMPACT_ATOMS: atom_id res chain seq x y z
N MET A 1 -2.99 9.51 -10.62
CA MET A 1 -3.55 8.15 -10.60
C MET A 1 -4.82 8.26 -9.79
N ASP A 2 -5.95 7.89 -10.38
CA ASP A 2 -7.21 7.89 -9.65
C ASP A 2 -7.29 6.59 -8.85
N GLY A 3 -7.86 6.66 -7.65
CA GLY A 3 -7.92 5.54 -6.72
C GLY A 3 -9.32 5.35 -6.17
N GLU A 4 -9.67 4.09 -5.90
CA GLU A 4 -10.94 3.69 -5.30
C GLU A 4 -10.73 2.82 -4.07
N VAL A 5 -11.73 2.82 -3.19
CA VAL A 5 -11.81 1.87 -2.07
C VAL A 5 -12.43 0.59 -2.60
N ALA A 6 -11.60 -0.42 -2.84
CA ALA A 6 -12.03 -1.71 -3.37
C ALA A 6 -12.67 -2.60 -2.30
N ALA A 7 -12.23 -2.49 -1.04
CA ALA A 7 -12.85 -3.15 0.11
C ALA A 7 -12.63 -2.34 1.39
N ARG A 8 -13.60 -2.37 2.29
CA ARG A 8 -13.49 -1.77 3.61
C ARG A 8 -14.26 -2.58 4.64
N GLU A 9 -13.55 -3.13 5.61
CA GLU A 9 -14.10 -3.58 6.87
C GLU A 9 -13.59 -2.67 7.98
N GLN A 10 -14.51 -2.05 8.68
CA GLN A 10 -14.18 -1.12 9.76
C GLN A 10 -13.25 -1.80 10.78
N ASP A 11 -12.16 -1.08 11.12
CA ASP A 11 -11.14 -1.45 12.10
C ASP A 11 -10.39 -2.77 11.82
N ARG A 12 -10.53 -3.34 10.62
CA ARG A 12 -9.89 -4.62 10.27
C ARG A 12 -9.16 -4.60 8.94
N HIS A 13 -9.79 -4.06 7.90
CA HIS A 13 -9.32 -4.28 6.54
C HIS A 13 -9.66 -3.10 5.63
N LEU A 14 -8.70 -2.65 4.84
CA LEU A 14 -8.91 -1.63 3.83
C LEU A 14 -8.09 -1.99 2.60
N THR A 15 -8.76 -2.18 1.46
CA THR A 15 -8.12 -2.35 0.17
C THR A 15 -8.35 -1.12 -0.68
N LEU A 16 -7.26 -0.53 -1.16
CA LEU A 16 -7.25 0.55 -2.13
C LEU A 16 -6.78 0.00 -3.47
N HIS A 17 -7.40 0.47 -4.54
CA HIS A 17 -7.04 0.09 -5.90
C HIS A 17 -6.79 1.34 -6.75
N PHE A 18 -5.68 1.35 -7.47
CA PHE A 18 -5.27 2.44 -8.33
C PHE A 18 -4.91 1.89 -9.69
N VAL A 19 -5.49 2.46 -10.75
CA VAL A 19 -5.21 2.03 -12.13
C VAL A 19 -4.86 3.24 -12.99
N ASP A 20 -3.80 3.09 -13.78
CA ASP A 20 -3.52 3.97 -14.91
C ASP A 20 -3.03 3.18 -16.12
N LYS A 21 -2.57 3.91 -17.16
CA LYS A 21 -2.11 3.32 -18.42
C LYS A 21 -0.85 2.44 -18.26
N MET A 22 -0.09 2.60 -17.19
CA MET A 22 1.22 1.96 -17.00
C MET A 22 1.21 0.95 -15.86
N THR A 23 0.32 1.11 -14.88
CA THR A 23 0.32 0.34 -13.64
C THR A 23 -1.08 0.07 -13.12
N ASP A 24 -1.18 -1.05 -12.42
CA ASP A 24 -2.35 -1.47 -11.67
C ASP A 24 -1.84 -1.87 -10.29
N VAL A 25 -2.30 -1.14 -9.28
CA VAL A 25 -1.74 -1.17 -7.94
C VAL A 25 -2.84 -1.44 -6.94
N THR A 26 -2.67 -2.50 -6.17
CA THR A 26 -3.49 -2.80 -5.00
C THR A 26 -2.68 -2.53 -3.75
N VAL A 27 -3.24 -1.77 -2.82
CA VAL A 27 -2.69 -1.56 -1.49
C VAL A 27 -3.67 -2.15 -0.48
N ASP A 28 -3.23 -3.17 0.23
CA ASP A 28 -4.05 -3.92 1.18
C ASP A 28 -3.56 -3.68 2.60
N PHE A 29 -4.42 -3.12 3.45
CA PHE A 29 -4.12 -2.86 4.86
C PHE A 29 -4.86 -3.84 5.75
N LYS A 30 -4.13 -4.58 6.58
CA LYS A 30 -4.69 -5.51 7.57
C LYS A 30 -4.33 -5.04 8.97
N VAL A 31 -5.34 -4.90 9.79
CA VAL A 31 -5.23 -4.54 11.20
C VAL A 31 -5.45 -5.80 12.04
N ALA A 32 -4.55 -6.05 12.97
CA ALA A 32 -4.68 -7.15 13.91
C ALA A 32 -4.35 -6.67 15.34
N PRO A 33 -5.06 -7.16 16.36
CA PRO A 33 -4.70 -6.89 17.74
C PRO A 33 -3.32 -7.50 18.07
N MET A 34 -2.50 -6.76 18.81
CA MET A 34 -1.18 -7.18 19.27
C MET A 34 -1.04 -6.86 20.77
N GLY A 35 -1.78 -7.58 21.61
CA GLY A 35 -1.85 -7.28 23.04
C GLY A 35 -2.55 -5.95 23.30
N ALA A 36 -1.86 -5.03 23.98
CA ALA A 36 -2.33 -3.66 24.18
C ALA A 36 -2.09 -2.75 22.95
N GLU A 37 -1.32 -3.24 21.96
CA GLU A 37 -1.00 -2.53 20.74
C GLU A 37 -1.83 -3.05 19.56
N THR A 38 -1.68 -2.37 18.43
CA THR A 38 -2.28 -2.77 17.16
C THR A 38 -1.17 -2.98 16.12
N SER A 39 -1.21 -4.13 15.45
CA SER A 39 -0.36 -4.38 14.29
C SER A 39 -1.09 -3.94 13.02
N LEU A 40 -0.42 -3.11 12.23
CA LEU A 40 -0.89 -2.71 10.89
C LEU A 40 0.09 -3.26 9.86
N THR A 41 -0.36 -4.22 9.07
CA THR A 41 0.38 -4.75 7.93
C THR A 41 -0.15 -4.12 6.65
N HIS A 42 0.73 -3.72 5.76
CA HIS A 42 0.35 -3.36 4.40
C HIS A 42 0.99 -4.32 3.40
N GLU A 43 0.26 -4.66 2.36
CA GLU A 43 0.75 -5.40 1.20
C GLU A 43 0.49 -4.55 -0.04
N ILE A 44 1.53 -4.36 -0.86
CA ILE A 44 1.44 -3.57 -2.08
C ILE A 44 1.74 -4.48 -3.25
N THR A 45 0.70 -4.74 -4.05
CA THR A 45 0.82 -5.49 -5.30
C THR A 45 0.83 -4.52 -6.46
N ILE A 46 1.88 -4.56 -7.28
CA ILE A 46 2.04 -3.68 -8.44
C ILE A 46 2.20 -4.53 -9.69
N GLN A 47 1.27 -4.36 -10.63
CA GLN A 47 1.33 -4.95 -11.95
C GLN A 47 1.65 -3.88 -12.98
N THR A 48 2.80 -4.01 -13.64
CA THR A 48 3.19 -3.10 -14.73
C THR A 48 2.57 -3.55 -16.06
N LYS A 49 2.01 -2.60 -16.81
CA LYS A 49 1.34 -2.80 -18.10
C LYS A 49 2.02 -1.97 -19.18
N GLY A 50 1.96 -2.42 -20.44
CA GLY A 50 2.53 -1.71 -21.59
C GLY A 50 4.01 -1.31 -21.39
N PHE A 51 4.31 -0.03 -21.63
CA PHE A 51 5.64 0.56 -21.44
C PHE A 51 6.13 0.54 -19.97
N GLY A 52 5.22 0.42 -18.99
CA GLY A 52 5.57 0.33 -17.56
C GLY A 52 6.47 -0.87 -17.25
N LYS A 53 6.44 -1.92 -18.07
CA LYS A 53 7.29 -3.11 -17.90
C LYS A 53 8.78 -2.78 -17.94
N LEU A 54 9.19 -1.78 -18.72
CA LEU A 54 10.59 -1.34 -18.83
C LEU A 54 11.13 -0.76 -17.52
N PHE A 55 10.24 -0.19 -16.69
CA PHE A 55 10.60 0.46 -15.43
C PHE A 55 10.47 -0.46 -14.21
N THR A 56 9.94 -1.68 -14.38
CA THR A 56 9.80 -2.70 -13.32
C THR A 56 11.02 -2.85 -12.39
N PRO A 57 12.27 -2.96 -12.89
CA PRO A 57 13.43 -3.13 -12.00
C PRO A 57 13.69 -1.88 -11.13
N MET A 58 13.47 -0.68 -11.67
CA MET A 58 13.59 0.57 -10.91
C MET A 58 12.50 0.67 -9.84
N ILE A 59 11.25 0.35 -10.22
CA ILE A 59 10.09 0.33 -9.32
C ILE A 59 10.36 -0.61 -8.15
N LYS A 60 10.77 -1.87 -8.43
CA LYS A 60 11.10 -2.86 -7.38
C LYS A 60 12.16 -2.38 -6.40
N ARG A 61 13.13 -1.58 -6.85
CA ARG A 61 14.20 -1.04 -6.00
C ARG A 61 13.74 0.15 -5.15
N ALA A 62 12.91 1.03 -5.70
CA ALA A 62 12.48 2.26 -5.03
C ALA A 62 11.36 2.01 -4.00
N LEU A 63 10.47 1.05 -4.28
CA LEU A 63 9.28 0.79 -3.47
C LEU A 63 9.57 0.53 -1.99
N PRO A 64 10.51 -0.35 -1.59
CA PRO A 64 10.69 -0.68 -0.17
C PRO A 64 10.98 0.54 0.69
N ARG A 65 11.76 1.50 0.18
CA ARG A 65 12.06 2.74 0.91
C ARG A 65 10.81 3.61 1.04
N GLN A 66 10.08 3.80 -0.05
CA GLN A 66 8.87 4.63 -0.07
C GLN A 66 7.80 4.08 0.89
N THR A 67 7.63 2.75 0.93
CA THR A 67 6.60 2.11 1.75
C THR A 67 6.95 2.15 3.24
N LEU A 68 8.22 1.97 3.59
CA LEU A 68 8.70 2.14 4.97
C LEU A 68 8.53 3.58 5.45
N ASP A 69 8.96 4.57 4.66
CA ASP A 69 8.85 5.99 5.02
C ASP A 69 7.37 6.39 5.23
N ALA A 70 6.45 5.85 4.42
CA ALA A 70 5.02 6.09 4.56
C ALA A 70 4.46 5.48 5.87
N MET A 71 4.84 4.25 6.21
CA MET A 71 4.42 3.61 7.46
C MET A 71 4.97 4.31 8.70
N THR A 72 6.22 4.76 8.66
CA THR A 72 6.81 5.53 9.76
C THR A 72 6.02 6.81 10.02
N LYS A 73 5.62 7.53 8.96
CA LYS A 73 4.78 8.72 9.09
C LYS A 73 3.37 8.39 9.59
N LEU A 74 2.76 7.31 9.10
CA LEU A 74 1.45 6.87 9.54
C LEU A 74 1.46 6.50 11.03
N LYS A 75 2.48 5.77 11.48
CA LYS A 75 2.67 5.45 12.91
C LYS A 75 2.77 6.73 13.75
N ALA A 76 3.61 7.69 13.33
CA ALA A 76 3.76 8.95 14.04
C ALA A 76 2.44 9.75 14.16
N LEU A 77 1.59 9.72 13.13
CA LEU A 77 0.27 10.37 13.14
C LEU A 77 -0.76 9.62 14.01
N ALA A 78 -0.63 8.29 14.12
CA ALA A 78 -1.52 7.49 14.96
C ALA A 78 -1.17 7.56 16.45
N GLU A 79 0.09 7.90 16.76
CA GLU A 79 0.61 8.02 18.13
C GLU A 79 0.58 9.46 18.67
N SER A 80 0.26 10.45 17.82
CA SER A 80 0.09 11.87 18.19
C SER A 80 -1.33 12.17 18.67
#